data_AF-A0A916HRI6-F1
#
_entry.id   AF-A0A916HRI6-F1
#
_cell.length_a   1.000
_cell.length_b   1.000
_cell.length_c   1.000
_cell.angle_alpha   90.00
_cell.angle_beta   90.00
_cell.angle_gamma   90.00
#
_symmetry.space_group_name_H-M   'P 1'
#
loop_
_entity.id
_entity.type
_entity.pdbx_description
1 polymer ?
#
loop_
_entity_poly.entity_id
_entity_poly.type
_entity_poly.pdbx_seq_one_letter_code
_entity_poly.pdbx_strand_id
1 'polypeptide(L)'
;MAYLARLKQLENGKNSHYTPDSELTKPSKAPFGSSGGPGTGYIEKNCSDNNSQQKPETLLDRQQEARRQKVIAMLNAAPDTQRAIYTDTDSDPHNVILTVAVRACQQTCELLIPKAKYDPWRLLELIERHGAQNIH
;
A
#
# COMPACT_ATOMS: atom_id res chain seq x y z
N MET A 1 2.30 21.08 -11.66
CA MET A 1 2.53 20.72 -13.08
C MET A 1 3.29 19.41 -13.29
N ALA A 2 4.11 18.91 -12.35
CA ALA A 2 4.86 17.65 -12.52
C ALA A 2 3.99 16.39 -12.69
N TYR A 3 2.77 16.39 -12.15
CA TYR A 3 1.86 15.24 -12.20
C TYR A 3 1.38 14.91 -13.63
N LEU A 4 1.03 15.94 -14.41
CA LEU A 4 0.57 15.77 -15.79
C LEU A 4 1.70 15.25 -16.71
N ALA A 5 2.94 15.62 -16.43
CA ALA A 5 4.10 15.11 -17.18
C ALA A 5 4.31 13.59 -16.96
N ARG A 6 3.97 13.07 -15.77
CA ARG A 6 4.12 11.66 -15.41
C ARG A 6 3.07 10.78 -16.10
N LEU A 7 1.84 11.28 -16.25
CA LEU A 7 0.77 10.59 -16.98
C LEU A 7 1.12 10.39 -18.47
N LYS A 8 1.76 11.38 -19.09
CA LYS A 8 2.16 11.30 -20.50
C LYS A 8 3.29 10.30 -20.76
N GLN A 9 4.11 9.98 -19.76
CA GLN A 9 5.20 8.99 -19.88
C GLN A 9 4.71 7.53 -19.82
N LEU A 10 3.56 7.26 -19.19
CA LEU A 10 3.00 5.91 -19.07
C LEU A 10 2.38 5.37 -20.37
N GLU A 11 1.96 6.26 -21.28
CA GLU A 11 1.36 5.87 -22.56
C GLU A 11 2.39 5.33 -23.56
N ASN A 12 3.64 5.79 -23.47
CA ASN A 12 4.71 5.46 -24.43
C ASN A 12 5.46 4.13 -24.15
N GLY A 13 5.17 3.43 -23.05
CA GLY A 13 6.02 2.33 -22.55
C GLY A 13 5.56 0.89 -22.82
N LYS A 14 4.52 0.67 -23.63
CA LYS A 14 4.01 -0.69 -23.89
C LYS A 14 4.62 -1.25 -25.18
N ASN A 15 5.74 -1.96 -25.07
CA ASN A 15 6.11 -3.13 -25.90
C ASN A 15 7.54 -3.64 -25.60
N SER A 16 7.66 -4.79 -24.93
CA SER A 16 8.43 -5.99 -25.36
C SER A 16 8.55 -6.95 -24.16
N HIS A 17 7.91 -8.11 -24.25
CA HIS A 17 8.47 -9.42 -24.64
C HIS A 17 9.17 -10.14 -23.48
N TYR A 18 8.43 -11.00 -22.77
CA TYR A 18 8.94 -11.90 -21.74
C TYR A 18 9.07 -13.32 -22.30
N THR A 19 10.23 -13.94 -22.12
CA THR A 19 10.47 -15.38 -22.33
C THR A 19 11.07 -15.94 -21.04
N PRO A 20 10.52 -17.02 -20.45
CA PRO A 20 11.14 -17.73 -19.34
C PRO A 20 11.97 -18.91 -19.84
N ASP A 21 13.19 -19.05 -19.35
CA ASP A 21 13.97 -20.30 -19.39
C ASP A 21 14.97 -20.25 -18.22
N SER A 22 14.84 -21.15 -17.22
CA SER A 22 15.70 -22.33 -16.96
C SER A 22 17.17 -21.95 -16.62
N GLU A 23 17.90 -22.47 -15.64
CA GLU A 23 17.86 -23.67 -14.78
C GLU A 23 18.95 -23.52 -13.67
N LEU A 24 18.90 -24.36 -12.61
CA LEU A 24 19.96 -24.88 -11.72
C LEU A 24 21.29 -24.07 -11.46
N THR A 25 21.83 -23.92 -10.25
CA THR A 25 22.48 -24.99 -9.44
C THR A 25 22.88 -24.47 -8.03
N LYS A 26 22.79 -25.35 -7.01
CA LYS A 26 23.24 -25.23 -5.60
C LYS A 26 24.74 -25.64 -5.47
N PRO A 27 25.36 -25.76 -4.26
CA PRO A 27 25.85 -24.76 -3.28
C PRO A 27 27.39 -24.85 -3.08
N SER A 28 28.03 -23.95 -2.32
CA SER A 28 29.40 -24.18 -1.80
C SER A 28 29.60 -23.59 -0.41
N LYS A 29 30.49 -24.23 0.36
CA LYS A 29 30.50 -24.37 1.82
C LYS A 29 31.83 -23.86 2.43
N ALA A 30 31.72 -23.07 3.50
CA ALA A 30 32.69 -22.84 4.62
C ALA A 30 34.02 -22.10 4.30
N PRO A 31 34.79 -21.54 5.29
CA PRO A 31 34.81 -21.83 6.73
C PRO A 31 34.90 -20.62 7.70
N PHE A 32 34.82 -20.95 8.99
CA PHE A 32 34.89 -20.09 10.17
C PHE A 32 36.22 -19.30 10.33
N GLY A 33 36.12 -18.14 10.98
CA GLY A 33 37.20 -17.40 11.66
C GLY A 33 36.70 -15.98 11.97
N SER A 34 36.97 -15.28 13.07
CA SER A 34 37.69 -15.53 14.32
C SER A 34 37.17 -14.48 15.32
N SER A 35 37.22 -14.82 16.61
CA SER A 35 36.92 -13.97 17.76
C SER A 35 37.90 -12.79 17.92
N GLY A 36 37.44 -11.63 18.42
CA GLY A 36 38.35 -10.57 18.86
C GLY A 36 37.74 -9.23 19.34
N GLY A 37 37.21 -9.21 20.57
CA GLY A 37 37.48 -8.15 21.55
C GLY A 37 36.74 -6.78 21.51
N PRO A 38 36.72 -6.04 22.66
CA PRO A 38 35.66 -5.09 23.03
C PRO A 38 36.10 -3.62 23.26
N GLY A 39 35.10 -2.73 23.42
CA GLY A 39 35.25 -1.33 23.88
C GLY A 39 35.26 -0.33 22.71
N THR A 40 34.62 0.85 22.74
CA THR A 40 34.17 1.77 23.79
C THR A 40 33.03 2.64 23.19
N GLY A 41 32.03 3.11 23.94
CA GLY A 41 32.03 4.49 24.44
C GLY A 41 30.98 5.43 23.79
N TYR A 42 29.83 5.59 24.47
CA TYR A 42 28.93 6.75 24.66
C TYR A 42 28.87 7.95 23.67
N ILE A 43 27.65 8.28 23.20
CA ILE A 43 26.81 9.50 23.43
C ILE A 43 25.94 9.83 22.20
N GLU A 44 24.67 10.13 22.51
CA GLU A 44 23.57 10.65 21.70
C GLU A 44 23.92 11.80 20.74
N LYS A 45 23.25 11.85 19.57
CA LYS A 45 22.57 13.05 19.05
C LYS A 45 21.79 12.76 17.77
N ASN A 46 20.51 13.11 17.83
CA ASN A 46 19.55 13.43 16.76
C ASN A 46 20.06 13.42 15.31
N CYS A 47 19.37 12.65 14.47
CA CYS A 47 19.16 13.04 13.08
C CYS A 47 17.65 12.99 12.79
N SER A 48 17.00 14.14 12.88
CA SER A 48 15.80 14.42 12.11
C SER A 48 16.23 14.63 10.67
N ASP A 49 16.12 13.60 9.83
CA ASP A 49 16.17 13.76 8.38
C ASP A 49 14.83 13.32 7.79
N ASN A 50 13.99 14.34 7.56
CA ASN A 50 12.95 14.25 6.56
C ASN A 50 13.59 14.00 5.19
N ASN A 51 12.86 13.25 4.37
CA ASN A 51 12.86 13.26 2.91
C ASN A 51 13.60 12.11 2.21
N SER A 52 12.83 11.44 1.35
CA SER A 52 13.27 10.56 0.25
C SER A 52 13.67 9.13 0.60
N GLN A 53 12.82 8.39 1.32
CA GLN A 53 12.74 6.95 1.10
C GLN A 53 11.95 6.67 -0.19
N GLN A 54 12.57 6.93 -1.35
CA GLN A 54 12.18 6.25 -2.59
C GLN A 54 12.61 4.79 -2.46
N LYS A 55 11.77 4.02 -1.76
CA LYS A 55 11.81 2.56 -1.74
C LYS A 55 11.42 2.08 -3.15
N PRO A 56 12.07 1.05 -3.73
CA PRO A 56 11.74 0.58 -5.06
C PRO A 56 10.23 0.31 -5.14
N GLU A 57 9.54 1.02 -6.03
CA GLU A 57 8.09 0.93 -6.24
C GLU A 57 7.75 -0.52 -6.59
N THR A 58 7.36 -1.32 -5.60
CA THR A 58 6.92 -2.68 -5.85
C THR A 58 5.58 -2.62 -6.58
N LEU A 59 5.25 -3.67 -7.35
CA LEU A 59 3.93 -3.75 -8.00
C LEU A 59 2.78 -3.62 -6.98
N LEU A 60 2.99 -4.08 -5.75
CA LEU A 60 2.05 -3.96 -4.64
C LEU A 60 1.86 -2.50 -4.21
N ASP A 61 2.95 -1.72 -4.09
CA ASP A 61 2.87 -0.29 -3.74
C ASP A 61 2.09 0.49 -4.80
N ARG A 62 2.27 0.14 -6.08
CA ARG A 62 1.50 0.75 -7.19
C ARG A 62 0.02 0.42 -7.13
N GLN A 63 -0.33 -0.83 -6.85
CA GLN A 63 -1.73 -1.25 -6.71
C GLN A 63 -2.40 -0.57 -5.50
N GLN A 64 -1.69 -0.49 -4.38
CA GLN A 64 -2.15 0.22 -3.19
C GLN A 64 -2.41 1.70 -3.49
N GLU A 65 -1.46 2.36 -4.15
CA GLU A 65 -1.64 3.77 -4.53
C GLU A 65 -2.81 3.97 -5.50
N ALA A 66 -3.03 3.04 -6.45
CA ALA A 66 -4.18 3.09 -7.34
C ALA A 66 -5.51 2.98 -6.60
N ARG A 67 -5.62 2.08 -5.60
CA ARG A 67 -6.81 1.96 -4.74
C ARG A 67 -7.04 3.24 -3.93
N ARG A 68 -5.98 3.78 -3.34
CA ARG A 68 -6.04 5.04 -2.58
C ARG A 68 -6.57 6.19 -3.44
N GLN A 69 -6.02 6.35 -4.63
CA GLN A 69 -6.46 7.39 -5.58
C GLN A 69 -7.92 7.22 -5.99
N LYS A 70 -8.38 5.97 -6.19
CA LYS A 70 -9.77 5.68 -6.53
C LYS A 70 -10.73 6.15 -5.44
N VAL A 71 -10.46 5.85 -4.17
CA VAL A 71 -11.33 6.29 -3.07
C VAL A 71 -11.31 7.80 -2.88
N ILE A 72 -10.15 8.44 -3.07
CA ILE A 72 -10.06 9.90 -3.05
C ILE A 72 -10.88 10.52 -4.18
N ALA A 73 -10.84 9.95 -5.38
CA ALA A 73 -11.67 10.39 -6.50
C ALA A 73 -13.17 10.22 -6.18
N MET A 74 -13.57 9.11 -5.54
CA MET A 74 -14.95 8.90 -5.08
C MET A 74 -15.39 9.97 -4.07
N LEU A 75 -14.55 10.31 -3.09
CA LEU A 75 -14.83 11.43 -2.19
C LEU A 75 -14.95 12.74 -2.96
N ASN A 76 -14.02 13.05 -3.86
CA ASN A 76 -14.06 14.32 -4.60
C ASN A 76 -15.28 14.46 -5.51
N ALA A 77 -15.79 13.36 -6.06
CA ALA A 77 -17.00 13.36 -6.87
C ALA A 77 -18.28 13.62 -6.06
N ALA A 78 -18.28 13.33 -4.75
CA ALA A 78 -19.41 13.51 -3.85
C ALA A 78 -19.02 14.42 -2.65
N PRO A 79 -19.12 15.75 -2.80
CA PRO A 79 -18.64 16.69 -1.78
C PRO A 79 -19.38 16.54 -0.44
N ASP A 80 -20.66 16.16 -0.48
CA ASP A 80 -21.50 15.99 0.72
C ASP A 80 -21.24 14.68 1.46
N THR A 81 -20.50 13.76 0.85
CA THR A 81 -20.17 12.47 1.46
C THR A 81 -18.92 12.60 2.34
N GLN A 82 -19.05 12.15 3.60
CA GLN A 82 -17.97 12.17 4.59
C GLN A 82 -16.97 11.02 4.44
N ARG A 83 -17.41 9.89 3.88
CA ARG A 83 -16.60 8.66 3.76
C ARG A 83 -16.84 7.99 2.43
N ALA A 84 -15.78 7.57 1.75
CA ALA A 84 -15.89 6.69 0.59
C ALA A 84 -15.20 5.37 0.89
N ILE A 85 -15.77 4.31 0.33
CA ILE A 85 -15.34 2.94 0.58
C ILE A 85 -15.22 2.23 -0.75
N TYR A 86 -14.09 1.57 -0.95
CA TYR A 86 -13.83 0.75 -2.12
C TYR A 86 -13.42 -0.63 -1.67
N THR A 87 -13.96 -1.65 -2.34
CA THR A 87 -13.66 -3.05 -2.07
C THR A 87 -12.99 -3.62 -3.31
N ASP A 88 -11.82 -4.23 -3.14
CA ASP A 88 -11.09 -4.97 -4.16
C ASP A 88 -11.02 -6.45 -3.79
N THR A 89 -11.65 -7.29 -4.60
CA THR A 89 -11.71 -8.74 -4.44
C THR A 89 -10.73 -9.49 -5.34
N ASP A 90 -10.07 -8.78 -6.26
CA ASP A 90 -9.36 -9.37 -7.39
C ASP A 90 -7.85 -9.36 -7.19
N SER A 91 -7.33 -8.36 -6.46
CA SER A 91 -5.89 -8.22 -6.21
C SER A 91 -5.30 -9.31 -5.31
N ASP A 92 -6.08 -9.88 -4.38
CA ASP A 92 -5.63 -10.96 -3.48
C ASP A 92 -6.57 -12.18 -3.59
N PRO A 93 -6.05 -13.39 -3.84
CA PRO A 93 -6.88 -14.60 -3.94
C PRO A 93 -7.54 -15.01 -2.61
N HIS A 94 -6.95 -14.69 -1.46
CA HIS A 94 -7.41 -15.10 -0.13
C HIS A 94 -8.08 -13.98 0.67
N ASN A 95 -7.76 -12.73 0.38
CA ASN A 95 -8.29 -11.57 1.10
C ASN A 95 -9.10 -10.64 0.19
N VAL A 96 -10.02 -9.92 0.81
CA VAL A 96 -10.67 -8.74 0.25
C VAL A 96 -9.96 -7.53 0.83
N ILE A 97 -9.57 -6.61 -0.04
CA ILE A 97 -8.93 -5.35 0.35
C ILE A 97 -10.01 -4.28 0.41
N LEU A 98 -10.28 -3.79 1.62
CA LEU A 98 -11.21 -2.71 1.86
C LEU A 98 -10.43 -1.41 2.05
N THR A 99 -10.54 -0.48 1.11
CA THR A 99 -9.94 0.85 1.19
C THR A 99 -11.01 1.85 1.62
N VAL A 100 -10.73 2.59 2.69
CA VAL A 100 -11.64 3.61 3.24
C VAL A 100 -10.94 4.96 3.21
N ALA A 101 -11.65 6.00 2.78
CA ALA A 101 -11.20 7.38 2.94
C ALA A 101 -12.22 8.16 3.76
N VAL A 102 -11.73 9.02 4.64
CA VAL A 102 -12.54 9.86 5.51
C VAL A 102 -12.17 11.32 5.26
N ARG A 103 -13.17 12.13 4.89
CA ARG A 103 -12.99 13.55 4.58
C ARG A 103 -12.57 14.35 5.80
N ALA A 104 -13.23 14.12 6.94
CA ALA A 104 -13.02 14.89 8.18
C ALA A 104 -11.55 14.94 8.62
N CYS A 105 -10.79 13.84 8.46
CA CYS A 105 -9.38 13.78 8.80
C CYS A 105 -8.45 13.70 7.58
N GLN A 106 -8.98 13.75 6.35
CA GLN A 106 -8.22 13.61 5.09
C GLN A 106 -7.31 12.36 5.05
N GLN A 107 -7.71 11.29 5.73
CA GLN A 107 -6.93 10.05 5.82
C GLN A 107 -7.57 8.93 5.02
N THR A 108 -6.71 8.01 4.59
CA THR A 108 -7.08 6.76 3.91
C THR A 108 -6.49 5.59 4.67
N CYS A 109 -7.25 4.51 4.82
CA CYS A 109 -6.75 3.24 5.37
C CYS A 109 -7.14 2.06 4.48
N GLU A 110 -6.35 0.99 4.55
CA GLU A 110 -6.67 -0.29 3.92
C GLU A 110 -6.79 -1.37 5.00
N LEU A 111 -7.81 -2.21 4.85
CA LEU A 111 -8.10 -3.34 5.73
C LEU A 111 -8.11 -4.60 4.89
N LEU A 112 -7.37 -5.62 5.34
CA LEU A 112 -7.41 -6.96 4.73
C LEU A 112 -8.42 -7.80 5.49
N ILE A 113 -9.45 -8.26 4.78
CA ILE A 113 -10.50 -9.12 5.33
C ILE A 113 -10.38 -10.49 4.65
N PRO A 114 -10.17 -11.59 5.38
CA PRO A 114 -10.18 -12.91 4.79
C PRO A 114 -11.48 -13.16 4.03
N LYS A 115 -11.40 -13.62 2.77
CA LYS A 115 -12.58 -13.84 1.91
C LYS A 115 -13.63 -14.75 2.54
N ALA A 116 -13.18 -15.78 3.26
CA ALA A 116 -14.06 -16.71 3.97
C ALA A 116 -14.92 -16.05 5.07
N LYS A 117 -14.55 -14.84 5.52
CA LYS A 117 -15.26 -14.05 6.55
C LYS A 117 -15.86 -12.77 5.99
N TYR A 118 -15.66 -12.47 4.70
CA TYR A 118 -16.15 -11.26 4.09
C TYR A 118 -17.62 -11.43 3.70
N ASP A 119 -18.47 -10.58 4.27
CA ASP A 119 -19.87 -10.44 3.89
C ASP A 119 -20.14 -8.95 3.57
N PRO A 120 -20.41 -8.60 2.30
CA PRO A 120 -20.62 -7.22 1.90
C PRO A 120 -21.84 -6.59 2.56
N TRP A 121 -22.91 -7.36 2.82
CA TRP A 121 -24.11 -6.85 3.46
C TRP A 121 -23.88 -6.58 4.93
N ARG A 122 -23.22 -7.51 5.63
CA ARG A 122 -22.84 -7.33 7.03
C ARG A 122 -21.92 -6.12 7.21
N LEU A 123 -21.00 -5.90 6.27
CA LEU A 123 -20.12 -4.74 6.27
C LEU A 123 -20.91 -3.44 6.11
N LEU A 124 -21.85 -3.37 5.15
CA LEU A 124 -22.72 -2.22 4.98
C LEU A 124 -23.55 -1.93 6.23
N GLU A 125 -24.16 -2.96 6.84
CA GLU A 125 -24.89 -2.79 8.11
C GLU A 125 -24.00 -2.21 9.23
N LEU A 126 -22.75 -2.66 9.34
CA LEU A 126 -21.81 -2.13 10.33
C LEU A 126 -21.45 -0.67 10.06
N ILE A 127 -21.23 -0.31 8.79
CA ILE A 127 -20.96 1.06 8.38
C ILE A 127 -22.16 1.97 8.67
N GLU A 128 -23.39 1.52 8.40
CA GLU A 128 -24.58 2.30 8.68
C GLU A 128 -24.80 2.48 10.20
N ARG A 129 -24.66 1.41 10.99
CA ARG A 129 -24.85 1.45 12.44
C ARG A 129 -23.83 2.33 13.16
N HIS A 130 -22.57 2.30 12.75
CA HIS A 130 -21.48 2.98 13.44
C HIS A 130 -20.94 4.22 12.73
N GLY A 131 -21.24 4.38 11.44
CA GLY A 131 -20.73 5.48 10.61
C GLY A 131 -21.41 6.82 10.88
N ALA A 132 -22.67 6.81 11.31
CA ALA A 132 -23.45 8.01 11.61
C ALA A 132 -23.16 8.62 13.00
N GLN A 133 -22.52 7.88 13.91
CA GLN A 133 -22.34 8.30 15.31
C GLN A 133 -21.21 9.32 15.55
N ASN A 134 -20.57 9.85 14.50
CA ASN A 134 -19.45 10.80 14.60
C ASN A 134 -19.76 12.17 13.99
N ILE A 135 -21.00 12.66 14.15
CA ILE A 135 -21.37 14.04 13.85
C ILE A 135 -21.73 14.73 15.17
N HIS A 136 -20.72 15.16 15.91
CA HIS A 136 -20.85 16.07 17.05
C HIS A 136 -19.80 17.18 16.93
#